data_AF-A0A940W2P8-F1
#
_entry.id   AF-A0A940W2P8-F1
#
_cell.length_a   1.000
_cell.length_b   1.000
_cell.length_c   1.000
_cell.angle_alpha   90.00
_cell.angle_beta   90.00
_cell.angle_gamma   90.00
#
_symmetry.space_group_name_H-M   'P 1'
#
loop_
_entity.id
_entity.type
_entity.pdbx_description
1 polymer ?
#
loop_
_entity_poly.entity_id
_entity_poly.type
_entity_poly.pdbx_seq_one_letter_code
_entity_poly.pdbx_strand_id
1 'polypeptide(L)'
;AAANNLDLYQVNCTFLDALGGRETDYLIARALQFFAPGIPQVYYVGLLGGTNDMELLARTGVGRDINRHFYKASEIDTALKRPLVQKQIELKRLRTTHPAFAGEFQVDIPEENQIQMQWRRQEHWIRLHADLSVPSASITGTGIHPITIPDIADNGVQF
;
A
#
# COMPACT_ATOMS: atom_id res chain seq x y z
N ALA A 1 19.62 -14.59 -21.32
CA ALA A 1 20.22 -15.25 -20.15
C ALA A 1 19.48 -14.75 -18.91
N ALA A 2 19.08 -15.64 -18.00
CA ALA A 2 18.55 -15.21 -16.70
C ALA A 2 19.61 -14.36 -15.99
N ALA A 3 19.22 -13.20 -15.46
CA ALA A 3 20.12 -12.24 -14.85
C ALA A 3 20.89 -12.85 -13.66
N ASN A 4 22.06 -12.30 -13.33
CA ASN A 4 22.86 -12.78 -12.22
C ASN A 4 22.07 -12.58 -10.91
N ASN A 5 21.67 -13.70 -10.28
CA ASN A 5 20.87 -13.74 -9.06
C ASN A 5 21.63 -14.50 -7.98
N LEU A 6 21.82 -13.85 -6.84
CA LEU A 6 22.39 -14.51 -5.65
C LEU A 6 21.38 -15.49 -5.02
N ASP A 7 20.07 -15.19 -5.15
CA ASP A 7 18.98 -15.93 -4.52
C ASP A 7 18.07 -16.54 -5.60
N LEU A 8 18.24 -17.85 -5.86
CA LEU A 8 17.54 -18.57 -6.93
C LEU A 8 16.01 -18.65 -6.75
N TYR A 9 15.52 -18.36 -5.54
CA TYR A 9 14.13 -18.57 -5.11
C TYR A 9 13.32 -17.28 -4.94
N GLN A 10 13.92 -16.11 -5.20
CA GLN A 10 13.23 -14.83 -5.11
C GLN A 10 12.74 -14.37 -6.49
N VAL A 11 11.52 -13.83 -6.53
CA VAL A 11 11.00 -13.17 -7.73
C VAL A 11 11.45 -11.72 -7.71
N ASN A 12 12.31 -11.34 -8.67
CA ASN A 12 12.72 -9.95 -8.84
C ASN A 12 11.62 -9.18 -9.55
N CYS A 13 10.91 -8.35 -8.80
CA CYS A 13 9.83 -7.50 -9.32
C CYS A 13 9.62 -6.31 -8.36
N THR A 14 9.12 -5.20 -8.88
CA THR A 14 8.49 -4.18 -8.04
C THR A 14 7.16 -4.70 -7.51
N PHE A 15 6.76 -4.26 -6.31
CA PHE A 15 5.53 -4.76 -5.70
C PHE A 15 4.26 -4.31 -6.45
N LEU A 16 4.30 -3.15 -7.11
CA LEU A 16 3.20 -2.68 -7.95
C LEU A 16 3.03 -3.57 -9.19
N ASP A 17 4.12 -3.92 -9.87
CA ASP A 17 4.05 -4.81 -11.05
C ASP A 17 3.74 -6.26 -10.68
N ALA A 18 4.14 -6.72 -9.49
CA ALA A 18 3.73 -8.02 -8.96
C ALA A 18 2.20 -8.10 -8.78
N LEU A 19 1.53 -6.96 -8.56
CA LEU A 19 0.08 -6.82 -8.54
C LEU A 19 -0.50 -6.46 -9.93
N GLY A 20 0.28 -6.62 -11.01
CA GLY A 20 -0.14 -6.33 -12.38
C GLY A 20 -0.40 -4.86 -12.65
N GLY A 21 0.25 -3.95 -11.92
CA GLY A 21 0.06 -2.49 -12.08
C GLY A 21 -1.27 -1.97 -11.55
N ARG A 22 -2.04 -2.79 -10.82
CA ARG A 22 -3.35 -2.41 -10.29
C ARG A 22 -3.19 -1.57 -9.02
N GLU A 23 -3.36 -0.25 -9.17
CA GLU A 23 -3.15 0.73 -8.08
C GLU A 23 -4.11 0.51 -6.90
N THR A 24 -5.36 0.09 -7.16
CA THR A 24 -6.35 -0.27 -6.12
C THR A 24 -5.84 -1.42 -5.25
N ASP A 25 -5.43 -2.55 -5.86
CA ASP A 25 -4.87 -3.70 -5.16
C ASP A 25 -3.64 -3.31 -4.34
N TYR A 26 -2.79 -2.44 -4.90
CA TYR A 26 -1.59 -1.96 -4.23
C TYR A 26 -1.92 -1.15 -2.97
N LEU A 27 -2.94 -0.29 -3.03
CA LEU A 27 -3.41 0.49 -1.88
C LEU A 27 -4.08 -0.40 -0.82
N ILE A 28 -4.87 -1.40 -1.24
CA ILE A 28 -5.44 -2.39 -0.31
C ILE A 28 -4.32 -3.18 0.38
N ALA A 29 -3.31 -3.62 -0.36
CA ALA A 29 -2.16 -4.32 0.22
C ALA A 29 -1.40 -3.45 1.24
N ARG A 30 -1.25 -2.14 0.98
CA ARG A 30 -0.65 -1.19 1.95
C ARG A 30 -1.53 -0.96 3.17
N ALA A 31 -2.85 -0.87 2.99
CA ALA A 31 -3.79 -0.76 4.10
C ALA A 31 -3.69 -2.01 5.01
N LEU A 32 -3.73 -3.21 4.43
CA LEU A 32 -3.54 -4.47 5.16
C LEU A 32 -2.18 -4.50 5.89
N GLN A 33 -1.09 -4.11 5.22
CA GLN A 33 0.24 -4.02 5.82
C GLN A 33 0.26 -3.07 7.03
N PHE A 34 -0.37 -1.90 6.92
CA PHE A 34 -0.39 -0.90 7.99
C PHE A 34 -1.27 -1.33 9.17
N PHE A 35 -2.36 -2.05 8.91
CA PHE A 35 -3.23 -2.56 9.97
C PHE A 35 -2.67 -3.80 10.67
N ALA A 36 -1.74 -4.54 10.06
CA ALA A 36 -1.12 -5.69 10.70
C ALA A 36 -0.29 -5.30 11.94
N PRO A 37 -0.29 -6.12 13.02
CA PRO A 37 0.64 -5.96 14.14
C PRO A 37 2.09 -5.96 13.69
N GLY A 38 2.84 -4.93 14.12
CA GLY A 38 4.24 -4.76 13.79
C GLY A 38 4.59 -3.34 13.38
N ILE A 39 5.87 -3.14 13.05
CA ILE A 39 6.41 -1.88 12.54
C ILE A 39 6.45 -1.96 11.01
N PRO A 40 5.54 -1.29 10.28
CA PRO A 40 5.49 -1.41 8.83
C PRO A 40 6.70 -0.71 8.19
N GLN A 41 7.37 -1.41 7.27
CA GLN A 41 8.45 -0.86 6.45
C GLN A 41 7.96 -0.65 5.02
N VAL A 42 8.28 0.51 4.44
CA VAL A 42 7.94 0.86 3.06
C VAL A 42 9.24 1.12 2.29
N TYR A 43 9.52 0.28 1.30
CA TYR A 43 10.68 0.44 0.42
C TYR A 43 10.45 1.61 -0.55
N TYR A 44 11.51 2.39 -0.85
CA TYR A 44 11.38 3.68 -1.54
C TYR A 44 10.80 3.56 -2.96
N VAL A 45 11.12 2.51 -3.72
CA VAL A 45 10.50 2.27 -5.05
C VAL A 45 8.99 2.10 -4.90
N GLY A 46 8.56 1.32 -3.90
CA GLY A 46 7.15 1.16 -3.58
C GLY A 46 6.49 2.46 -3.09
N LEU A 47 7.20 3.26 -2.28
CA LEU A 47 6.69 4.56 -1.82
C LEU A 47 6.30 5.48 -3.00
N LEU A 48 7.13 5.48 -4.04
CA LEU A 48 6.95 6.31 -5.23
C LEU A 48 6.08 5.66 -6.31
N GLY A 49 5.50 4.48 -6.03
CA GLY A 49 4.70 3.73 -7.00
C GLY A 49 5.50 3.31 -8.24
N GLY A 50 6.78 3.00 -8.07
CA GLY A 50 7.67 2.59 -9.15
C GLY A 50 7.32 1.25 -9.75
N THR A 51 7.59 1.12 -11.06
CA THR A 51 7.49 -0.10 -11.85
C THR A 51 8.89 -0.66 -12.15
N ASN A 52 8.94 -1.84 -12.76
CA ASN A 52 10.16 -2.55 -13.09
C ASN A 52 11.10 -1.70 -13.98
N ASP A 53 12.33 -1.52 -13.51
CA ASP A 53 13.38 -0.83 -14.26
C ASP A 53 14.12 -1.80 -15.18
N MET A 54 13.53 -2.01 -16.36
CA MET A 54 14.07 -2.91 -17.38
C MET A 54 15.37 -2.37 -17.98
N GLU A 55 15.56 -1.04 -18.01
CA GLU A 55 16.77 -0.42 -18.55
C GLU A 55 17.97 -0.64 -17.62
N LEU A 56 17.79 -0.42 -16.31
CA LEU A 56 18.83 -0.67 -15.32
C LEU A 56 19.17 -2.16 -15.25
N LEU A 57 18.16 -3.04 -15.32
CA LEU A 57 18.39 -4.48 -15.41
C LEU A 57 19.24 -4.85 -16.63
N ALA A 58 18.89 -4.33 -17.82
CA ALA A 58 19.63 -4.61 -19.06
C ALA A 58 21.08 -4.08 -18.99
N ARG A 59 21.28 -2.89 -18.39
CA ARG A 59 22.59 -2.26 -18.26
C ARG A 59 23.52 -2.98 -17.27
N THR A 60 22.98 -3.50 -16.17
CA THR A 60 23.77 -4.07 -15.06
C THR A 60 23.91 -5.59 -15.14
N GLY A 61 22.93 -6.27 -15.74
CA GLY A 61 22.83 -7.73 -15.69
C GLY A 61 22.48 -8.29 -14.31
N VAL A 62 22.17 -7.45 -13.32
CA VAL A 62 21.82 -7.85 -11.94
C VAL A 62 20.32 -7.91 -11.78
N GLY A 63 19.77 -9.10 -11.50
CA GLY A 63 18.32 -9.31 -11.52
C GLY A 63 17.54 -8.41 -10.57
N ARG A 64 18.10 -8.15 -9.37
CA ARG A 64 17.47 -7.32 -8.34
C ARG A 64 17.38 -5.84 -8.70
N ASP A 65 18.16 -5.39 -9.68
CA ASP A 65 18.17 -3.98 -10.06
C ASP A 65 16.88 -3.56 -10.78
N ILE A 66 16.07 -4.53 -11.21
CA ILE A 66 14.68 -4.29 -11.68
C ILE A 66 13.82 -3.52 -10.66
N ASN A 67 14.13 -3.62 -9.35
CA ASN A 67 13.43 -2.94 -8.27
C ASN A 67 14.40 -2.04 -7.47
N ARG A 68 15.36 -1.38 -8.14
CA ARG A 68 16.34 -0.48 -7.51
C ARG A 68 16.60 0.78 -8.34
N HIS A 69 15.54 1.32 -8.93
CA HIS A 69 15.62 2.51 -9.78
C HIS A 69 16.27 3.70 -9.05
N PHE A 70 17.19 4.38 -9.71
CA PHE A 70 17.87 5.56 -9.19
C PHE A 70 17.08 6.82 -9.51
N TYR A 71 16.19 7.22 -8.61
CA TYR A 71 15.34 8.40 -8.79
C TYR A 71 16.12 9.72 -8.75
N LYS A 72 15.86 10.59 -9.72
CA LYS A 72 16.22 12.01 -9.72
C LYS A 72 15.21 12.81 -8.90
N ALA A 73 15.63 13.98 -8.41
CA ALA A 73 14.75 14.88 -7.66
C ALA A 73 13.46 15.22 -8.44
N SER A 74 13.56 15.50 -9.74
CA SER A 74 12.40 15.80 -10.60
C SER A 74 11.42 14.62 -10.74
N GLU A 75 11.92 13.38 -10.71
CA GLU A 75 11.08 12.18 -10.77
C GLU A 75 10.35 11.98 -9.44
N ILE A 76 11.01 12.28 -8.32
CA ILE A 76 10.38 12.29 -7.00
C ILE A 76 9.26 13.33 -6.95
N ASP A 77 9.53 14.57 -7.39
CA ASP A 77 8.52 15.64 -7.41
C ASP A 77 7.30 15.28 -8.27
N THR A 78 7.53 14.55 -9.36
CA THR A 78 6.46 14.06 -10.24
C THR A 78 5.70 12.91 -9.58
N ALA A 79 6.40 11.93 -9.02
CA ALA A 79 5.80 10.79 -8.34
C ALA A 79 4.94 11.22 -7.14
N LEU A 80 5.41 12.19 -6.36
CA LEU A 80 4.67 12.75 -5.23
C LEU A 80 3.34 13.35 -5.64
N LYS A 81 3.16 13.81 -6.89
CA LYS A 81 1.87 14.35 -7.37
C LYS A 81 0.86 13.28 -7.79
N ARG A 82 1.28 12.00 -7.89
CA ARG A 82 0.40 10.91 -8.33
C ARG A 82 -0.65 10.60 -7.25
N PRO A 83 -1.93 10.37 -7.64
CA PRO A 83 -2.98 9.98 -6.70
C PRO A 83 -2.62 8.76 -5.85
N LEU A 84 -2.04 7.71 -6.45
CA LEU A 84 -1.54 6.53 -5.76
C LEU A 84 -0.61 6.87 -4.59
N VAL A 85 0.38 7.74 -4.85
CA VAL A 85 1.42 8.11 -3.88
C VAL A 85 0.83 9.00 -2.79
N GLN A 86 -0.03 9.95 -3.15
CA GLN A 86 -0.76 10.78 -2.20
C GLN A 86 -1.62 9.94 -1.26
N LYS A 87 -2.38 8.97 -1.80
CA LYS A 87 -3.20 8.05 -1.01
C LYS A 87 -2.36 7.18 -0.09
N GLN A 88 -1.21 6.69 -0.55
CA GLN A 88 -0.31 5.93 0.32
C GLN A 88 0.27 6.78 1.46
N ILE A 89 0.60 8.06 1.18
CA ILE A 89 1.05 9.00 2.21
C ILE A 89 -0.06 9.28 3.23
N GLU A 90 -1.32 9.41 2.79
CA GLU A 90 -2.50 9.51 3.67
C GLU A 90 -2.59 8.29 4.61
N LEU A 91 -2.56 7.08 4.06
CA LEU A 91 -2.60 5.84 4.83
C LEU A 91 -1.42 5.72 5.82
N LYS A 92 -0.22 6.14 5.40
CA LYS A 92 0.96 6.17 6.27
C LYS A 92 0.79 7.16 7.42
N ARG A 93 0.30 8.38 7.14
CA ARG A 93 0.04 9.39 8.17
C ARG A 93 -0.94 8.84 9.20
N LEU A 94 -2.05 8.28 8.73
CA LEU A 94 -3.05 7.63 9.58
C LEU A 94 -2.43 6.58 10.51
N ARG A 95 -1.62 5.67 9.96
CA ARG A 95 -0.94 4.61 10.73
C ARG A 95 -0.01 5.15 11.81
N THR A 96 0.61 6.30 11.56
CA THR A 96 1.56 6.93 12.49
C THR A 96 0.92 7.83 13.53
N THR A 97 -0.25 8.40 13.26
CA THR A 97 -0.86 9.43 14.13
C THR A 97 -2.07 8.93 14.92
N HIS A 98 -2.79 7.90 14.45
CA HIS A 98 -4.02 7.47 15.13
C HIS A 98 -3.70 6.69 16.42
N PRO A 99 -4.20 7.10 17.61
CA PRO A 99 -3.82 6.50 18.89
C PRO A 99 -4.17 5.02 19.05
N ALA A 100 -5.21 4.54 18.35
CA ALA A 100 -5.65 3.15 18.46
C ALA A 100 -4.58 2.13 18.07
N PHE A 101 -3.65 2.46 17.16
CA PHE A 101 -2.57 1.55 16.74
C PHE A 101 -1.55 1.24 17.86
N ALA A 102 -1.67 1.87 19.03
CA ALA A 102 -0.92 1.56 20.24
C ALA A 102 -1.75 0.75 21.28
N GLY A 103 -2.85 0.15 20.84
CA GLY A 103 -3.78 -0.61 21.69
C GLY A 103 -3.84 -2.09 21.35
N GLU A 104 -5.02 -2.66 21.47
CA GLU A 104 -5.30 -4.06 21.21
C GLU A 104 -5.74 -4.26 19.76
N PHE A 105 -5.29 -5.36 19.16
CA PHE A 105 -5.58 -5.73 17.78
C PHE A 105 -6.55 -6.92 17.71
N GLN A 106 -7.50 -6.85 16.78
CA GLN A 106 -8.38 -7.95 16.41
C GLN A 106 -8.46 -8.08 14.89
N VAL A 107 -8.60 -9.31 14.40
CA VAL A 107 -8.92 -9.62 13.01
C VAL A 107 -10.12 -10.55 12.97
N ASP A 108 -11.06 -10.26 12.08
CA ASP A 108 -12.20 -11.10 11.77
C ASP A 108 -12.24 -11.36 10.25
N ILE A 109 -12.75 -12.51 9.85
CA ILE A 109 -12.94 -12.93 8.46
C ILE A 109 -14.45 -13.13 8.26
N PRO A 110 -15.22 -12.09 7.90
CA PRO A 110 -16.68 -12.19 7.78
C PRO A 110 -17.11 -13.19 6.71
N GLU A 111 -16.37 -13.23 5.61
CA GLU A 111 -16.57 -14.09 4.43
C GLU A 111 -15.20 -14.51 3.88
N GLU A 112 -15.14 -15.55 3.04
CA GLU A 112 -13.86 -16.08 2.48
C GLU A 112 -13.00 -15.00 1.80
N ASN A 113 -13.63 -14.01 1.17
CA ASN A 113 -12.96 -12.92 0.45
C ASN A 113 -12.92 -11.61 1.23
N GLN A 114 -13.31 -11.59 2.52
CA GLN A 114 -13.39 -10.36 3.30
C GLN A 114 -12.48 -10.42 4.52
N ILE A 115 -11.78 -9.32 4.79
CA ILE A 115 -10.89 -9.19 5.95
C ILE A 115 -11.28 -7.92 6.70
N GLN A 116 -11.53 -8.07 7.99
CA GLN A 116 -11.73 -6.94 8.90
C GLN A 116 -10.59 -6.90 9.93
N MET A 117 -9.88 -5.78 10.01
CA MET A 117 -8.79 -5.56 10.96
C MET A 117 -9.11 -4.36 11.83
N GLN A 118 -9.06 -4.51 13.15
CA GLN A 118 -9.39 -3.44 14.08
C GLN A 118 -8.31 -3.25 15.12
N TRP A 119 -8.03 -1.98 15.44
CA TRP A 119 -7.28 -1.59 16.61
C TRP A 119 -8.17 -0.80 17.57
N ARG A 120 -7.98 -0.99 18.86
CA ARG A 120 -8.68 -0.21 19.90
C ARG A 120 -7.75 0.12 21.06
N ARG A 121 -7.78 1.38 21.50
CA ARG A 121 -7.12 1.87 22.72
C ARG A 121 -8.07 2.82 23.45
N GLN A 122 -8.61 2.38 24.58
CA GLN A 122 -9.61 3.15 25.35
C GLN A 122 -10.83 3.52 24.46
N GLU A 123 -11.14 4.81 24.32
CA GLU A 123 -12.18 5.35 23.44
C GLU A 123 -11.78 5.37 21.96
N HIS A 124 -10.49 5.34 21.65
CA HIS A 124 -10.01 5.38 20.27
C HIS A 124 -10.15 4.00 19.62
N TRP A 125 -10.74 3.97 18.43
CA TRP A 125 -10.81 2.76 17.62
C TRP A 125 -10.62 3.11 16.14
N ILE A 126 -10.06 2.16 15.40
CA ILE A 126 -9.94 2.25 13.94
C ILE A 126 -10.08 0.87 13.33
N ARG A 127 -10.82 0.78 12.22
CA ARG A 127 -11.14 -0.46 11.54
C ARG A 127 -10.90 -0.32 10.05
N LEU A 128 -10.22 -1.30 9.48
CA LEU A 128 -10.14 -1.58 8.06
C LEU A 128 -11.12 -2.71 7.75
N HIS A 129 -11.93 -2.55 6.72
CA HIS A 129 -12.69 -3.63 6.09
C HIS A 129 -12.29 -3.69 4.61
N ALA A 130 -11.82 -4.85 4.15
CA ALA A 130 -11.41 -5.07 2.77
C ALA A 130 -12.20 -6.23 2.15
N ASP A 131 -12.70 -6.02 0.93
CA ASP A 131 -13.32 -7.03 0.08
C ASP A 131 -12.39 -7.35 -1.09
N LEU A 132 -11.99 -8.60 -1.22
CA LEU A 132 -11.05 -9.09 -2.23
C LEU A 132 -11.76 -9.68 -3.46
N SER A 133 -13.06 -9.95 -3.37
CA SER A 133 -13.87 -10.40 -4.51
C SER A 133 -14.16 -9.22 -5.46
N VAL A 134 -14.38 -8.05 -4.87
CA VAL A 134 -14.44 -6.75 -5.54
C VAL A 134 -13.41 -5.85 -4.88
N PRO A 135 -12.18 -5.76 -5.42
CA PRO A 135 -11.04 -5.09 -4.78
C PRO A 135 -11.41 -3.71 -4.26
N SER A 136 -11.73 -3.66 -2.98
CA SER A 136 -12.13 -2.45 -2.29
C SER A 136 -11.81 -2.53 -0.81
N ALA A 137 -11.64 -1.37 -0.18
CA ALA A 137 -11.47 -1.26 1.24
C ALA A 137 -12.08 0.03 1.78
N SER A 138 -12.49 -0.01 3.04
CA SER A 138 -12.94 1.15 3.80
C SER A 138 -12.26 1.19 5.15
N ILE A 139 -11.88 2.39 5.59
CA ILE A 139 -11.29 2.64 6.90
C ILE A 139 -12.18 3.64 7.64
N THR A 140 -12.62 3.25 8.82
CA THR A 140 -13.44 4.08 9.72
C THR A 140 -12.83 4.06 11.12
N GLY A 141 -13.09 5.10 11.90
CA GLY A 141 -12.52 5.22 13.24
C GLY A 141 -12.89 6.52 13.93
N THR A 142 -12.51 6.63 15.19
CA THR A 142 -12.68 7.85 15.97
C THR A 142 -11.80 8.99 15.45
N GLY A 143 -12.39 10.16 15.19
CA GLY A 143 -11.61 11.37 14.88
C GLY A 143 -10.97 11.36 13.49
N ILE A 144 -11.47 10.54 12.56
CA ILE A 144 -11.04 10.54 11.16
C ILE A 144 -12.25 10.65 10.22
N HIS A 145 -12.05 11.25 9.05
CA HIS A 145 -13.00 11.07 7.95
C HIS A 145 -12.85 9.65 7.39
N PRO A 146 -13.94 8.98 6.98
CA PRO A 146 -13.86 7.69 6.32
C PRO A 146 -12.97 7.74 5.09
N ILE A 147 -12.09 6.75 4.94
CA ILE A 147 -11.22 6.58 3.77
C ILE A 147 -11.72 5.38 2.98
N THR A 148 -11.88 5.51 1.67
CA THR A 148 -12.22 4.38 0.78
C THR A 148 -11.11 4.11 -0.23
N ILE A 149 -11.06 2.88 -0.71
CA ILE A 149 -10.17 2.41 -1.77
C ILE A 149 -11.03 1.53 -2.69
N PRO A 150 -11.19 1.84 -3.99
CA PRO A 150 -10.89 3.13 -4.58
C PRO A 150 -11.68 4.28 -3.91
N ASP A 151 -11.27 5.52 -4.14
CA ASP A 151 -12.06 6.67 -3.71
C ASP A 151 -13.45 6.59 -4.36
N ILE A 152 -14.51 6.78 -3.57
CA ILE A 152 -15.86 6.91 -4.13
C ILE A 152 -15.85 8.19 -4.96
N ALA A 153 -16.18 8.09 -6.25
CA ALA A 153 -16.38 9.27 -7.08
C ALA A 153 -17.42 10.17 -6.40
N ASP A 154 -17.06 11.43 -6.19
CA ASP A 154 -17.93 12.45 -5.60
C ASP A 154 -19.10 12.69 -6.57
N ASN A 155 -20.08 11.79 -6.54
CA ASN A 155 -21.21 11.76 -7.46
C ASN A 155 -22.25 12.81 -7.07
N GLY A 156 -21.83 14.02 -6.70
CA GLY A 156 -22.67 15.23 -6.66
C GLY A 156 -24.04 15.11 -5.99
N VAL A 157 -24.28 14.15 -5.09
CA VAL A 157 -25.53 14.09 -4.33
C VAL A 157 -25.37 15.02 -3.14
N GLN A 158 -25.72 16.28 -3.38
CA GLN A 158 -26.02 17.22 -2.31
C GLN A 158 -27.20 16.66 -1.50
N PHE A 159 -27.02 16.53 -0.20
CA PHE A 159 -28.15 16.50 0.75
C PHE A 159 -28.63 17.93 0.99
#